data_AF-A0AAD7IZ50-F1
#
_entry.id   AF-A0AAD7IZ50-F1
#
_cell.length_a   1.000
_cell.length_b   1.000
_cell.length_c   1.000
_cell.angle_alpha   90.00
_cell.angle_beta   90.00
_cell.angle_gamma   90.00
#
_symmetry.space_group_name_H-M   'P 1'
#
loop_
_entity.id
_entity.type
_entity.pdbx_description
1 polymer ?
#
loop_
_entity_poly.entity_id
_entity_poly.type
_entity_poly.pdbx_seq_one_letter_code
_entity_poly.pdbx_strand_id
1 'polypeptide(L)'
;WHRCQTVVSASRELCSVGSWIVSDSPVPNEAVATGKITDILQKADSTQAIIILEQYVVQPGRHSTFNMPFLSPRRREEVVYLILKAENIKFSFNVQHDCSGGTCKASGKRPVRQERGTTNLEESFIEHDPLVTFYIINTASLHNPHLLRRTLPSELTKPTLLWEDRVLLHRQQSERLRGKREIRKIKNAAAAKARKAAKAAAE
;
A
#
# COMPACT_ATOMS: atom_id res chain seq x y z
N TRP A 1 2.00 31.86 11.26
CA TRP A 1 1.65 30.68 10.45
C TRP A 1 0.58 29.90 11.18
N HIS A 2 -0.47 29.48 10.48
CA HIS A 2 -1.49 28.57 11.00
C HIS A 2 -1.17 27.14 10.57
N ARG A 3 -1.32 26.18 11.49
CA ARG A 3 -1.15 24.76 11.19
C ARG A 3 -2.43 24.22 10.58
N CYS A 4 -2.32 23.65 9.38
CA CYS A 4 -3.44 23.10 8.63
C CYS A 4 -3.43 21.57 8.69
N GLN A 5 -4.59 20.95 8.49
CA GLN A 5 -4.71 19.49 8.49
C GLN A 5 -4.58 18.88 7.09
N THR A 6 -5.03 19.62 6.08
CA THR A 6 -5.12 19.15 4.69
C THR A 6 -4.74 20.26 3.70
N VAL A 7 -4.39 19.83 2.49
CA VAL A 7 -4.10 20.66 1.32
C VAL A 7 -4.64 19.95 0.08
N VAL A 8 -5.03 20.68 -0.96
CA VAL A 8 -5.52 20.11 -2.22
C VAL A 8 -4.38 20.03 -3.24
N SER A 9 -4.15 18.86 -3.82
CA SER A 9 -3.15 18.65 -4.88
C SER A 9 -3.60 19.19 -6.25
N ALA A 10 -2.68 19.28 -7.20
CA ALA A 10 -2.99 19.57 -8.60
C ALA A 10 -3.94 18.53 -9.24
N SER A 11 -3.87 17.27 -8.78
CA SER A 11 -4.84 16.21 -9.13
C SER A 11 -6.22 16.37 -8.47
N ARG A 12 -6.44 17.45 -7.71
CA ARG A 12 -7.68 17.80 -6.99
C ARG A 12 -8.04 16.83 -5.86
N GLU A 13 -7.03 16.32 -5.19
CA GLU A 13 -7.20 15.40 -4.07
C GLU A 13 -6.80 16.05 -2.76
N LEU A 14 -7.50 15.67 -1.69
CA LEU A 14 -7.12 16.07 -0.33
C LEU A 14 -5.91 15.25 0.12
N CYS A 15 -4.81 15.95 0.38
CA CYS A 15 -3.61 15.40 0.99
C CYS A 15 -3.56 15.88 2.44
N SER A 16 -3.56 14.96 3.40
CA SER A 16 -3.44 15.28 4.83
C SER A 16 -1.99 15.18 5.30
N VAL A 17 -1.72 15.72 6.49
CA VAL A 17 -0.50 15.33 7.24
C VAL A 17 -0.41 13.80 7.31
N GLY A 18 0.78 13.26 7.07
CA GLY A 18 1.07 11.83 6.95
C GLY A 18 0.87 11.23 5.56
N SER A 19 0.27 11.97 4.61
CA SER A 19 0.10 11.50 3.23
C SER A 19 1.42 11.44 2.47
N TRP A 20 1.55 10.44 1.60
CA TRP A 20 2.66 10.31 0.66
C TRP A 20 2.33 11.01 -0.66
N ILE A 21 3.24 11.86 -1.14
CA ILE A 21 2.99 12.71 -2.31
C ILE A 21 4.15 12.75 -3.29
N VAL A 22 3.81 13.04 -4.55
CA VAL A 22 4.74 13.51 -5.58
C VAL A 22 4.58 15.01 -5.73
N SER A 23 5.70 15.73 -5.83
CA SER A 23 5.72 17.18 -6.02
C SER A 23 6.82 17.60 -7.00
N ASP A 24 6.78 18.84 -7.49
CA ASP A 24 7.93 19.45 -8.16
C ASP A 24 9.07 19.67 -7.16
N SER A 25 10.28 19.21 -7.51
CA SER A 25 11.44 19.36 -6.62
C SER A 25 11.94 20.81 -6.65
N PRO A 26 12.28 21.39 -5.49
CA PRO A 26 12.99 22.67 -5.41
C PRO A 26 14.51 22.46 -5.60
N VAL A 27 14.98 21.21 -5.66
CA VAL A 27 16.40 20.86 -5.77
C VAL A 27 16.81 20.91 -7.25
N PRO A 28 17.89 21.63 -7.61
CA PRO A 28 18.41 21.63 -8.97
C PRO A 28 18.69 20.21 -9.48
N ASN A 29 18.36 19.96 -10.75
CA ASN A 29 18.53 18.67 -11.45
C ASN A 29 17.63 17.50 -10.97
N GLU A 30 16.71 17.74 -10.03
CA GLU A 30 15.66 16.79 -9.69
C GLU A 30 14.33 17.30 -10.24
N ALA A 31 13.68 16.57 -11.15
CA ALA A 31 12.41 17.03 -11.71
C ALA A 31 11.24 16.87 -10.72
N VAL A 32 11.32 15.89 -9.83
CA VAL A 32 10.26 15.55 -8.88
C VAL A 32 10.84 15.19 -7.51
N ALA A 33 10.11 15.55 -6.47
CA ALA A 33 10.38 15.11 -5.10
C ALA A 33 9.25 14.21 -4.62
N THR A 34 9.64 13.11 -3.95
CA THR A 34 8.73 12.16 -3.31
C THR A 34 8.95 12.14 -1.82
N GLY A 35 7.88 11.98 -1.04
CA GLY A 35 8.01 11.97 0.40
C GLY A 35 6.68 11.94 1.14
N LYS A 36 6.78 12.10 2.46
CA LYS A 36 5.65 12.09 3.39
C LYS A 36 5.46 13.49 3.98
N ILE A 37 4.24 14.00 3.94
CA ILE A 37 3.91 15.31 4.54
C ILE A 37 4.01 15.18 6.06
N THR A 38 4.86 15.98 6.69
CA THR A 38 4.95 16.06 8.15
C THR A 38 4.17 17.23 8.71
N ASP A 39 4.13 18.34 7.98
CA ASP A 39 3.39 19.54 8.37
C ASP A 39 2.86 20.34 7.19
N ILE A 40 1.75 21.04 7.42
CA ILE A 40 1.14 21.97 6.47
C ILE A 40 0.94 23.30 7.20
N LEU A 41 1.50 24.37 6.65
CA LEU A 41 1.49 25.70 7.26
C LEU A 41 0.93 26.73 6.28
N GLN A 42 -0.09 27.46 6.71
CA GLN A 42 -0.64 28.61 5.97
C GLN A 42 -0.16 29.92 6.58
N LYS A 43 0.19 30.90 5.76
CA LYS A 43 0.56 32.24 6.23
C LYS A 43 -0.71 32.93 6.77
N ALA A 44 -0.62 33.60 7.92
CA ALA A 44 -1.80 34.09 8.66
C ALA A 44 -2.71 35.00 7.82
N ASP A 45 -2.11 35.90 7.05
CA ASP A 45 -2.83 36.92 6.26
C ASP A 45 -2.87 36.58 4.76
N SER A 46 -2.72 35.31 4.38
CA SER A 46 -2.65 34.92 2.98
C SER A 46 -3.20 33.52 2.72
N THR A 47 -3.56 33.25 1.47
CA THR A 47 -3.87 31.91 0.96
C THR A 47 -2.60 31.11 0.66
N GLN A 48 -1.42 31.72 0.75
CA GLN A 48 -0.15 31.02 0.57
C GLN A 48 0.07 29.99 1.68
N ALA A 49 0.26 28.75 1.23
CA ALA A 49 0.58 27.62 2.09
C ALA A 49 1.87 26.95 1.66
N ILE A 50 2.61 26.47 2.65
CA ILE A 50 3.80 25.65 2.48
C ILE A 50 3.57 24.29 3.13
N ILE A 51 4.27 23.29 2.62
CA ILE A 51 4.33 21.96 3.22
C ILE A 51 5.76 21.65 3.63
N ILE A 52 5.90 20.93 4.73
CA ILE A 52 7.16 20.31 5.14
C ILE A 52 7.05 18.84 4.73
N LEU A 53 7.94 18.43 3.82
CA LEU A 53 7.98 17.10 3.23
C LEU A 53 9.23 16.38 3.72
N GLU A 54 9.06 15.24 4.38
CA GLU A 54 10.15 14.30 4.64
C GLU A 54 10.48 13.57 3.34
N GLN A 55 11.68 13.79 2.81
CA GLN A 55 12.09 13.34 1.48
C GLN A 55 12.52 11.86 1.48
N TYR A 56 11.96 11.12 0.52
CA TYR A 56 12.36 9.75 0.21
C TYR A 56 12.71 9.65 -1.27
N VAL A 57 13.61 8.74 -1.61
CA VAL A 57 14.06 8.51 -2.98
C VAL A 57 13.58 7.15 -3.46
N VAL A 58 13.01 7.13 -4.67
CA VAL A 58 12.65 5.90 -5.37
C VAL A 58 13.93 5.16 -5.75
N GLN A 59 14.05 3.92 -5.29
CA GLN A 59 15.19 3.08 -5.59
C GLN A 59 15.11 2.53 -7.02
N PRO A 60 16.25 2.30 -7.70
CA PRO A 60 16.29 1.86 -9.09
C PRO A 60 15.83 0.40 -9.29
N GLY A 61 15.67 -0.35 -8.20
CA GLY A 61 15.21 -1.73 -8.23
C GLY A 61 13.77 -1.90 -7.76
N ARG A 62 13.31 -3.15 -7.81
CA ARG A 62 12.04 -3.58 -7.22
C ARG A 62 12.29 -4.39 -5.96
N HIS A 63 11.36 -4.30 -5.02
CA HIS A 63 11.39 -5.09 -3.81
C HIS A 63 11.35 -6.59 -4.15
N SER A 64 12.20 -7.39 -3.52
CA SER A 64 12.37 -8.83 -3.83
C SER A 64 11.08 -9.65 -3.66
N THR A 65 10.36 -9.46 -2.56
CA THR A 65 9.12 -10.17 -2.26
C THR A 65 7.93 -9.69 -3.09
N PHE A 66 7.70 -8.37 -3.14
CA PHE A 66 6.49 -7.81 -3.73
C PHE A 66 6.63 -7.45 -5.21
N ASN A 67 7.86 -7.42 -5.74
CA ASN A 67 8.17 -6.99 -7.11
C ASN A 67 7.58 -5.61 -7.45
N MET A 68 7.63 -4.69 -6.49
CA MET A 68 7.12 -3.32 -6.59
C MET A 68 8.25 -2.31 -6.35
N PRO A 69 8.16 -1.07 -6.90
CA PRO A 69 9.08 0.00 -6.56
C PRO A 69 9.08 0.27 -5.07
N PHE A 70 10.21 0.71 -4.53
CA PHE A 70 10.34 1.03 -3.12
C PHE A 70 11.14 2.32 -2.92
N LEU A 71 10.94 2.91 -1.75
CA LEU A 71 11.45 4.17 -1.28
C LEU A 71 12.43 3.89 -0.14
N SER A 72 13.49 4.68 -0.08
CA SER A 72 14.37 4.76 1.09
C SER A 72 14.67 6.21 1.41
N PRO A 73 15.18 6.52 2.61
CA PRO A 73 15.72 7.84 2.90
C PRO A 73 16.81 8.17 1.87
N ARG A 74 16.92 9.45 1.53
CA ARG A 74 17.97 9.93 0.62
C ARG A 74 19.37 9.68 1.18
N ARG A 75 19.51 9.74 2.51
CA ARG A 75 20.74 9.48 3.25
C ARG A 75 20.41 8.52 4.39
N ARG A 76 21.22 7.48 4.59
CA ARG A 76 20.93 6.38 5.53
C ARG A 76 20.73 6.83 6.98
N GLU A 77 21.34 7.94 7.38
CA GLU A 77 21.38 8.41 8.78
C GLU A 77 20.79 9.82 8.97
N GLU A 78 20.35 10.47 7.88
CA GLU A 78 19.85 11.84 7.94
C GLU A 78 18.46 11.94 7.34
N VAL A 79 17.52 12.45 8.15
CA VAL A 79 16.19 12.81 7.68
C VAL A 79 16.30 14.14 6.94
N VAL A 80 15.94 14.14 5.66
CA VAL A 80 15.96 15.33 4.81
C VAL A 80 14.55 15.90 4.71
N TYR A 81 14.37 17.15 5.11
CA TYR A 81 13.12 17.87 4.94
C TYR A 81 13.21 18.85 3.78
N LEU A 82 12.17 18.88 2.94
CA LEU A 82 11.97 19.88 1.90
C LEU A 82 10.81 20.79 2.28
N ILE A 83 11.00 22.09 2.10
CA ILE A 83 9.91 23.08 2.22
C ILE A 83 9.41 23.38 0.82
N LEU A 84 8.15 23.06 0.56
CA LEU A 84 7.53 23.21 -0.76
C LEU A 84 6.33 24.14 -0.68
N LYS A 85 6.02 24.83 -1.78
CA LYS A 85 4.72 25.47 -1.94
C LYS A 85 3.64 24.40 -2.06
N ALA A 86 2.50 24.62 -1.43
CA ALA A 86 1.34 23.73 -1.53
C ALA A 86 0.91 23.45 -2.99
N GLU A 87 1.05 24.45 -3.86
CA GLU A 87 0.71 24.38 -5.29
C GLU A 87 1.59 23.38 -6.08
N ASN A 88 2.78 23.05 -5.57
CA ASN A 88 3.71 22.14 -6.24
C ASN A 88 3.35 20.66 -6.03
N ILE A 89 2.33 20.35 -5.22
CA ILE A 89 1.89 18.98 -4.97
C ILE A 89 1.14 18.48 -6.19
N LYS A 90 1.68 17.46 -6.86
CA LYS A 90 1.06 16.88 -8.05
C LYS A 90 -0.09 15.96 -7.68
N PHE A 91 0.19 14.95 -6.86
CA PHE A 91 -0.79 13.94 -6.44
C PHE A 91 -0.30 13.16 -5.22
N SER A 92 -1.24 12.52 -4.51
CA SER A 92 -0.92 11.55 -3.47
C SER A 92 -0.92 10.12 -4.02
N PHE A 93 -0.14 9.24 -3.39
CA PHE A 93 -0.04 7.84 -3.80
C PHE A 93 0.05 6.91 -2.58
N ASN A 94 -0.30 5.64 -2.80
CA ASN A 94 -0.31 4.65 -1.74
C ASN A 94 1.09 4.08 -1.51
N VAL A 95 1.54 4.15 -0.26
CA VAL A 95 2.81 3.61 0.21
C VAL A 95 2.54 2.73 1.42
N GLN A 96 3.27 1.63 1.50
CA GLN A 96 3.18 0.65 2.57
C GLN A 96 4.55 0.51 3.25
N HIS A 97 4.57 0.27 4.55
CA HIS A 97 5.79 -0.04 5.26
C HIS A 97 6.36 -1.39 4.80
N ASP A 98 7.68 -1.50 4.58
CA ASP A 98 8.31 -2.80 4.34
C ASP A 98 8.42 -3.60 5.65
N CYS A 99 7.30 -4.21 6.03
CA CYS A 99 7.24 -5.07 7.21
C CYS A 99 8.08 -6.34 7.05
N SER A 100 8.36 -6.75 5.80
CA SER A 100 9.11 -7.97 5.52
C SER A 100 10.59 -7.80 5.80
N GLY A 101 11.18 -6.68 5.36
CA GLY A 101 12.54 -6.29 5.73
C GLY A 101 12.65 -5.85 7.19
N GLY A 102 11.60 -5.21 7.73
CA GLY A 102 11.58 -4.70 9.10
C GLY A 102 11.26 -5.72 10.19
N THR A 103 10.93 -6.97 9.85
CA THR A 103 10.53 -8.02 10.81
C THR A 103 9.43 -7.59 11.80
N CYS A 104 8.53 -6.71 11.35
CA CYS A 104 7.47 -6.16 12.19
C CYS A 104 6.54 -7.25 12.71
N LYS A 105 6.14 -7.15 13.99
CA LYS A 105 5.34 -8.18 14.67
C LYS A 105 3.90 -7.72 14.87
N ALA A 106 2.98 -8.67 14.92
CA ALA A 106 1.60 -8.43 15.35
C ALA A 106 1.50 -8.29 16.88
N SER A 107 2.30 -7.39 17.48
CA SER A 107 2.35 -7.11 18.92
C SER A 107 1.24 -6.18 19.37
N GLY A 108 0.75 -5.31 18.48
CA GLY A 108 -0.28 -4.34 18.79
C GLY A 108 -1.66 -4.97 18.89
N LYS A 109 -2.52 -4.37 19.72
CA LYS A 109 -3.96 -4.66 19.76
C LYS A 109 -4.74 -3.38 19.50
N ARG A 110 -5.81 -3.49 18.70
CA ARG A 110 -6.74 -2.38 18.50
C ARG A 110 -8.18 -2.88 18.50
N PRO A 111 -9.13 -2.06 18.96
CA PRO A 111 -10.52 -2.44 18.88
C PRO A 111 -10.97 -2.48 17.42
N VAL A 112 -11.69 -3.53 17.06
CA VAL A 112 -12.27 -3.71 15.73
C VAL A 112 -13.31 -2.62 15.52
N ARG A 113 -13.14 -1.85 14.46
CA ARG A 113 -14.16 -0.90 14.00
C ARG A 113 -15.11 -1.59 13.03
N GLN A 114 -16.39 -1.57 13.34
CA GLN A 114 -17.45 -1.95 12.41
C GLN A 114 -18.24 -0.70 12.05
N GLU A 115 -18.36 -0.44 10.75
CA GLU A 115 -18.89 0.81 10.20
C GLU A 115 -18.16 2.05 10.75
N ARG A 116 -18.76 2.78 11.69
CA ARG A 116 -18.21 3.94 12.40
C ARG A 116 -18.12 3.71 13.91
N GLY A 117 -18.56 2.55 14.40
CA GLY A 117 -18.58 2.17 15.80
C GLY A 117 -17.35 1.35 16.18
N THR A 118 -16.79 1.66 17.35
CA THR A 118 -15.74 0.84 17.98
C THR A 118 -16.43 -0.32 18.69
N THR A 119 -16.05 -1.55 18.39
CA THR A 119 -16.58 -2.74 19.08
C THR A 119 -15.70 -3.13 20.26
N ASN A 120 -16.21 -3.98 21.15
CA ASN A 120 -15.43 -4.57 22.25
C ASN A 120 -14.54 -5.73 21.79
N LEU A 121 -14.55 -6.06 20.50
CA LEU A 121 -13.66 -7.08 19.94
C LEU A 121 -12.30 -6.43 19.68
N GLU A 122 -11.23 -7.09 20.10
CA GLU A 122 -9.87 -6.68 19.78
C GLU A 122 -9.34 -7.49 18.61
N GLU A 123 -8.63 -6.84 17.69
CA GLU A 123 -7.80 -7.52 16.69
C GLU A 123 -6.32 -7.21 16.94
N SER A 124 -5.46 -8.18 16.66
CA SER A 124 -4.03 -7.95 16.59
C SER A 124 -3.70 -7.15 15.32
N PHE A 125 -2.83 -6.16 15.44
CA PHE A 125 -2.33 -5.39 14.29
C PHE A 125 -0.81 -5.41 14.27
N ILE A 126 -0.25 -5.28 13.06
CA ILE A 126 1.20 -5.21 12.86
C ILE A 126 1.69 -3.87 13.37
N GLU A 127 2.51 -3.89 14.42
CA GLU A 127 3.19 -2.72 14.93
C GLU A 127 4.47 -2.53 14.12
N HIS A 128 4.58 -1.36 13.47
CA HIS A 128 5.73 -1.05 12.63
C HIS A 128 6.90 -0.58 13.48
N ASP A 129 8.10 -1.08 13.17
CA ASP A 129 9.32 -0.62 13.81
C ASP A 129 9.68 0.76 13.23
N PRO A 130 9.74 1.83 14.07
CA PRO A 130 10.05 3.16 13.60
C PRO A 130 11.48 3.30 13.04
N LEU A 131 12.37 2.35 13.33
CA LEU A 131 13.75 2.33 12.80
C LEU A 131 13.79 1.90 11.33
N VAL A 132 12.74 1.24 10.85
CA VAL A 132 12.67 0.76 9.47
C VAL A 132 12.15 1.88 8.59
N THR A 133 13.04 2.36 7.73
CA THR A 133 12.78 3.53 6.87
C THR A 133 12.56 3.15 5.41
N PHE A 134 12.39 1.85 5.12
CA PHE A 134 12.08 1.36 3.78
C PHE A 134 10.58 1.24 3.59
N TYR A 135 10.11 1.73 2.45
CA TYR A 135 8.69 1.74 2.13
C TYR A 135 8.44 1.26 0.71
N ILE A 136 7.33 0.56 0.49
CA ILE A 136 6.96 -0.02 -0.80
C ILE A 136 5.89 0.86 -1.43
N ILE A 137 6.10 1.25 -2.69
CA ILE A 137 5.09 1.94 -3.48
C ILE A 137 4.09 0.90 -3.97
N ASN A 138 2.84 0.99 -3.49
CA ASN A 138 1.81 0.05 -3.88
C ASN A 138 1.26 0.37 -5.28
N THR A 139 1.92 -0.19 -6.29
CA THR A 139 1.54 -0.04 -7.70
C THR A 139 0.24 -0.77 -8.08
N ALA A 140 -0.27 -1.64 -7.20
CA ALA A 140 -1.57 -2.28 -7.35
C ALA A 140 -2.73 -1.43 -6.80
N SER A 141 -2.44 -0.29 -6.16
CA SER A 141 -3.47 0.65 -5.73
C SER A 141 -4.20 1.26 -6.93
N LEU A 142 -5.52 1.43 -6.78
CA LEU A 142 -6.36 2.10 -7.77
C LEU A 142 -6.25 3.63 -7.69
N HIS A 143 -5.56 4.16 -6.68
CA HIS A 143 -5.37 5.60 -6.48
C HIS A 143 -4.22 6.13 -7.37
N ASN A 144 -4.54 7.02 -8.32
CA ASN A 144 -3.60 7.63 -9.28
C ASN A 144 -2.60 6.71 -9.99
N PRO A 145 -2.99 5.51 -10.48
CA PRO A 145 -2.04 4.58 -11.10
C PRO A 145 -1.43 5.15 -12.38
N HIS A 146 -2.19 5.96 -13.13
CA HIS A 146 -1.74 6.58 -14.37
C HIS A 146 -0.69 7.68 -14.12
N LEU A 147 -0.86 8.50 -13.08
CA LEU A 147 0.14 9.52 -12.70
C LEU A 147 1.41 8.86 -12.16
N LEU A 148 1.26 7.83 -11.34
CA LEU A 148 2.39 7.07 -10.81
C LEU A 148 3.24 6.44 -11.93
N ARG A 149 2.59 5.81 -12.92
CA ARG A 149 3.28 5.25 -14.10
C ARG A 149 3.95 6.30 -14.98
N ARG A 150 3.42 7.52 -15.03
CA ARG A 150 4.02 8.64 -15.78
C ARG A 150 5.21 9.25 -15.03
N THR A 151 5.19 9.24 -13.70
CA THR A 151 6.24 9.80 -12.85
C THR A 151 7.41 8.85 -12.66
N LEU A 152 7.14 7.56 -12.46
CA LEU A 152 8.18 6.55 -12.21
C LEU A 152 8.80 6.05 -13.52
N PRO A 153 10.09 5.62 -13.50
CA PRO A 153 10.69 4.90 -14.61
C PRO A 153 9.84 3.70 -15.05
N SER A 154 9.73 3.49 -16.37
CA SER A 154 8.98 2.38 -16.97
C SER A 154 9.46 1.01 -16.46
N GLU A 155 10.77 0.86 -16.23
CA GLU A 155 11.39 -0.34 -15.69
C GLU A 155 10.82 -0.76 -14.33
N LEU A 156 10.34 0.20 -13.53
CA LEU A 156 9.77 -0.07 -12.21
C LEU A 156 8.27 -0.36 -12.24
N THR A 157 7.58 0.01 -13.32
CA THR A 157 6.11 -0.06 -13.40
C THR A 157 5.58 -0.99 -14.49
N LYS A 158 6.44 -1.41 -15.42
CA LYS A 158 6.04 -2.34 -16.49
C LYS A 158 5.57 -3.67 -15.90
N PRO A 159 4.44 -4.22 -16.36
CA PRO A 159 4.01 -5.56 -15.97
C PRO A 159 5.12 -6.58 -16.27
N THR A 160 5.41 -7.44 -15.30
CA THR A 160 6.34 -8.56 -15.46
C THR A 160 5.54 -9.84 -15.61
N LEU A 161 5.93 -10.68 -16.55
CA LEU A 161 5.38 -12.02 -16.67
C LEU A 161 5.71 -12.80 -15.40
N LEU A 162 4.68 -13.22 -14.66
CA LEU A 162 4.85 -14.04 -13.47
C LEU A 162 5.14 -15.51 -13.83
N TRP A 163 4.67 -15.95 -15.00
CA TRP A 163 4.88 -17.30 -15.52
C TRP A 163 5.15 -17.22 -17.03
N GLU A 164 6.15 -17.96 -17.48
CA GLU A 164 6.53 -18.03 -18.90
C GLU A 164 5.43 -18.72 -19.73
N ASP A 165 5.00 -19.91 -19.30
CA ASP A 165 3.89 -20.64 -19.92
C ASP A 165 2.62 -20.57 -19.05
N ARG A 166 1.84 -19.51 -19.28
CA ARG A 166 0.55 -19.30 -18.64
C ARG A 166 -0.44 -20.42 -18.94
N VAL A 167 -0.39 -21.02 -20.14
CA VAL A 167 -1.37 -22.02 -20.58
C VAL A 167 -1.16 -23.33 -19.82
N LEU A 168 0.10 -23.76 -19.69
CA LEU A 168 0.46 -24.94 -18.91
C LEU A 168 0.02 -24.78 -17.45
N LEU A 169 0.31 -23.63 -16.83
CA LEU A 169 -0.10 -23.38 -15.45
C LEU A 169 -1.62 -23.44 -15.28
N HIS A 170 -2.38 -22.81 -16.18
CA HIS A 170 -3.84 -22.86 -16.14
C HIS A 170 -4.36 -24.30 -16.27
N ARG A 171 -3.76 -25.12 -17.15
CA ARG A 171 -4.12 -26.53 -17.29
C ARG A 171 -3.87 -27.28 -15.98
N GLN A 172 -2.67 -27.18 -15.40
CA GLN A 172 -2.32 -27.82 -14.13
C GLN A 172 -3.24 -27.39 -12.98
N GLN A 173 -3.53 -26.09 -12.87
CA GLN A 173 -4.44 -25.57 -11.86
C GLN A 173 -5.87 -26.08 -12.07
N SER A 174 -6.34 -26.15 -13.31
CA SER A 174 -7.66 -26.67 -13.65
C SER A 174 -7.80 -28.15 -13.30
N GLU A 175 -6.79 -28.97 -13.57
CA GLU A 175 -6.73 -30.39 -13.22
C GLU A 175 -6.77 -30.58 -11.70
N ARG A 176 -5.96 -29.81 -10.96
CA ARG A 176 -5.97 -29.79 -9.49
C ARG A 176 -7.36 -29.46 -8.93
N LEU A 177 -8.05 -28.47 -9.51
CA LEU A 177 -9.39 -28.09 -9.09
C LEU A 177 -10.43 -29.15 -9.42
N ARG A 178 -10.33 -29.83 -10.58
CA ARG A 178 -11.21 -30.95 -10.93
C ARG A 178 -11.07 -32.10 -9.94
N GLY A 179 -9.84 -32.51 -9.62
CA GLY A 179 -9.59 -33.55 -8.61
C GLY A 179 -10.17 -33.18 -7.23
N LYS A 180 -9.96 -31.94 -6.77
CA LYS A 180 -10.58 -31.45 -5.51
C LYS A 180 -12.11 -31.49 -5.55
N ARG A 181 -12.72 -31.16 -6.69
CA ARG A 181 -14.18 -31.19 -6.87
C ARG A 181 -14.73 -32.61 -6.82
N GLU A 182 -14.05 -33.58 -7.42
CA GLU A 182 -14.43 -34.99 -7.36
C GLU A 182 -14.34 -35.54 -5.94
N ILE A 183 -13.23 -35.28 -5.23
CA ILE A 183 -13.08 -35.64 -3.81
C ILE A 183 -14.22 -35.04 -2.98
N ARG A 184 -14.58 -33.76 -3.20
CA ARG A 184 -15.68 -33.10 -2.50
C ARG A 184 -17.04 -33.74 -2.83
N LYS A 185 -17.28 -34.12 -4.09
CA LYS A 185 -18.51 -34.84 -4.49
C LYS A 185 -18.63 -36.18 -3.77
N ILE A 186 -17.56 -36.98 -3.73
CA ILE A 186 -17.53 -38.27 -3.04
C ILE A 186 -17.81 -38.08 -1.54
N LYS A 187 -17.11 -37.15 -0.89
CA LYS A 187 -17.34 -36.83 0.54
C LYS A 187 -18.77 -36.39 0.82
N ASN A 188 -19.33 -35.51 -0.01
CA ASN A 188 -20.70 -35.05 0.14
C ASN A 188 -21.72 -36.18 -0.07
N ALA A 189 -21.48 -37.09 -1.03
CA ALA A 189 -22.32 -38.25 -1.27
C ALA A 189 -22.28 -39.24 -0.10
N ALA A 190 -21.10 -39.51 0.46
CA ALA A 190 -20.93 -40.33 1.65
C ALA A 190 -21.63 -39.71 2.88
N ALA A 191 -21.46 -38.41 3.11
CA ALA A 191 -22.13 -37.70 4.20
C ALA A 191 -23.66 -37.69 4.03
N ALA A 192 -24.17 -37.54 2.80
CA ALA A 192 -25.60 -37.63 2.52
C ALA A 192 -26.16 -39.04 2.78
N LYS A 193 -25.42 -40.10 2.40
CA LYS A 193 -25.80 -41.49 2.74
C LYS A 193 -25.81 -41.72 4.25
N ALA A 194 -24.78 -41.26 4.96
CA ALA A 194 -24.70 -41.38 6.42
C ALA A 194 -25.86 -40.64 7.13
N ARG A 195 -26.22 -39.44 6.66
CA ARG A 195 -27.38 -38.69 7.19
C ARG A 195 -28.71 -39.41 6.95
N LYS A 196 -28.90 -40.03 5.78
CA LYS A 196 -30.10 -40.82 5.48
C LYS A 196 -30.18 -42.07 6.37
N ALA A 197 -29.07 -42.78 6.55
CA ALA A 197 -29.01 -43.94 7.43
C ALA A 197 -29.26 -43.59 8.90
N ALA A 198 -28.67 -42.49 9.40
CA ALA A 198 -28.92 -42.01 10.76
C ALA A 198 -30.37 -41.58 10.98
N LYS A 199 -31.03 -41.00 9.97
CA LYS A 199 -32.45 -40.65 10.06
C LYS A 199 -33.36 -41.89 10.08
N ALA A 200 -33.05 -42.91 9.28
CA ALA A 200 -33.80 -44.17 9.25
C ALA A 200 -33.60 -45.04 10.51
N ALA A 201 -32.51 -44.86 11.26
CA ALA A 201 -32.26 -45.56 12.52
C ALA A 201 -32.87 -44.84 13.75
N ALA A 202 -33.41 -43.64 13.56
CA ALA A 202 -34.04 -42.83 14.60
C ALA A 202 -35.59 -42.84 14.51
N GLU A 203 -36.16 -43.48 13.48
CA GLU A 203 -37.57 -43.85 13.34
C GLU A 203 -37.76 -45.32 13.77
#